data_AF-A0A832D7Y6-F1
#
_entry.id   AF-A0A832D7Y6-F1
#
_cell.length_a   1.000
_cell.length_b   1.000
_cell.length_c   1.000
_cell.angle_alpha   90.00
_cell.angle_beta   90.00
_cell.angle_gamma   90.00
#
_symmetry.space_group_name_H-M   'P 1'
#
loop_
_entity.id
_entity.type
_entity.pdbx_description
1 polymer ?
#
loop_
_entity_poly.entity_id
_entity_poly.type
_entity_poly.pdbx_seq_one_letter_code
_entity_poly.pdbx_strand_id
1 'polypeptide(L)'
;MPRAAYTGGTKYGVFWGGDVAGTPEGLRASIIALLRSAVMGYPNWGSDTCGYARASLDTELCMRWLGFSCFCPIMEVGPTRNVGFWNLPREPSYDTNVIAAWRLYARLHTRLMDYSYRCAKEAAENGTPIARPLFLVEPETLASWTNWWTYLYGPDILVSPIWELGKTNQEVYLPKGHTWVYAWDGKEYAGGQTVTVMAESHQIPIFVRKESGIIFGDLNAEWEESFRVASQRPNLSILDAEVRGWFERFCRDE
;
A
#
# COMPACT_ATOMS: atom_id res chain seq x y z
N MET A 1 -8.88 -13.40 9.79
CA MET A 1 -9.25 -11.98 9.61
C MET A 1 -10.77 -11.89 9.65
N PRO A 2 -11.41 -11.48 10.78
CA PRO A 2 -12.86 -11.32 10.87
C PRO A 2 -13.36 -10.04 10.17
N ARG A 3 -14.53 -10.12 9.51
CA ARG A 3 -15.14 -8.96 8.82
C ARG A 3 -15.84 -8.02 9.80
N ALA A 4 -16.55 -8.59 10.76
CA ALA A 4 -17.22 -7.83 11.81
C ALA A 4 -16.26 -7.52 12.96
N ALA A 5 -16.42 -6.34 13.54
CA ALA A 5 -15.61 -5.85 14.65
C ALA A 5 -16.48 -5.20 15.72
N TYR A 6 -16.00 -5.20 16.95
CA TYR A 6 -16.58 -4.47 18.08
C TYR A 6 -15.43 -4.02 19.00
N THR A 7 -15.67 -2.99 19.82
CA THR A 7 -14.72 -2.49 20.81
C THR A 7 -14.10 -3.64 21.62
N GLY A 8 -12.76 -3.71 21.61
CA GLY A 8 -12.01 -4.78 22.28
C GLY A 8 -11.78 -6.05 21.44
N GLY A 9 -12.23 -6.10 20.18
CA GLY A 9 -11.98 -7.21 19.26
C GLY A 9 -10.54 -7.26 18.70
N THR A 10 -9.80 -6.16 18.81
CA THR A 10 -8.46 -5.96 18.21
C THR A 10 -7.38 -6.88 18.76
N LYS A 11 -7.55 -7.37 19.99
CA LYS A 11 -6.66 -8.37 20.61
C LYS A 11 -6.79 -9.78 20.00
N TYR A 12 -7.85 -10.05 19.23
CA TYR A 12 -8.16 -11.40 18.74
C TYR A 12 -7.92 -11.60 17.25
N GLY A 13 -7.57 -10.53 16.52
CA GLY A 13 -7.36 -10.65 15.09
C GLY A 13 -6.95 -9.35 14.43
N VAL A 14 -6.72 -9.48 13.13
CA VAL A 14 -6.47 -8.36 12.21
C VAL A 14 -7.72 -8.13 11.36
N PHE A 15 -7.87 -6.93 10.78
CA PHE A 15 -9.09 -6.52 10.09
C PHE A 15 -8.76 -5.97 8.69
N TRP A 16 -9.78 -5.84 7.85
CA TRP A 16 -9.62 -5.26 6.53
C TRP A 16 -10.83 -4.40 6.13
N GLY A 17 -10.72 -3.70 5.01
CA GLY A 17 -11.74 -2.81 4.47
C GLY A 17 -13.03 -3.46 3.98
N GLY A 18 -13.12 -4.79 3.95
CA GLY A 18 -14.25 -5.50 3.39
C GLY A 18 -14.32 -5.39 1.87
N ASP A 19 -15.53 -5.63 1.33
CA ASP A 19 -15.76 -5.82 -0.10
C ASP A 19 -15.80 -4.49 -0.89
N VAL A 20 -14.69 -3.73 -0.87
CA VAL A 20 -14.57 -2.40 -1.46
C VAL A 20 -14.55 -2.45 -2.99
N ALA A 21 -15.22 -1.51 -3.67
CA ALA A 21 -15.24 -1.48 -5.13
C ALA A 21 -13.85 -1.17 -5.74
N GLY A 22 -13.52 -1.77 -6.88
CA GLY A 22 -12.32 -1.45 -7.66
C GLY A 22 -12.46 -0.16 -8.49
N THR A 23 -12.82 0.95 -7.85
CA THR A 23 -12.96 2.28 -8.48
C THR A 23 -12.11 3.31 -7.74
N PRO A 24 -11.86 4.51 -8.32
CA PRO A 24 -11.21 5.62 -7.62
C PRO A 24 -11.84 5.92 -6.24
N GLU A 25 -13.16 5.91 -6.16
CA GLU A 25 -13.90 6.11 -4.91
C GLU A 25 -13.68 4.98 -3.91
N GLY A 26 -13.42 3.75 -4.39
CA GLY A 26 -13.05 2.62 -3.55
C GLY A 26 -11.66 2.78 -2.93
N LEU A 27 -10.68 3.28 -3.69
CA LEU A 27 -9.36 3.64 -3.14
C LEU A 27 -9.48 4.77 -2.12
N ARG A 28 -10.25 5.82 -2.46
CA ARG A 28 -10.58 6.90 -1.53
C ARG A 28 -11.21 6.37 -0.24
N ALA A 29 -12.20 5.48 -0.34
CA ALA A 29 -12.86 4.88 0.81
C ALA A 29 -11.88 4.04 1.64
N SER A 30 -10.95 3.33 1.01
CA SER A 30 -9.92 2.54 1.69
C SER A 30 -8.93 3.40 2.47
N ILE A 31 -8.50 4.54 1.92
CA ILE A 31 -7.63 5.50 2.61
C ILE A 31 -8.33 6.03 3.87
N ILE A 32 -9.59 6.47 3.72
CA ILE A 32 -10.41 6.94 4.84
C ILE A 32 -10.60 5.83 5.89
N ALA A 33 -10.82 4.59 5.44
CA ALA A 33 -11.02 3.44 6.32
C ALA A 33 -9.75 3.10 7.12
N LEU A 34 -8.55 3.14 6.52
CA LEU A 34 -7.28 2.97 7.24
C LEU A 34 -7.17 3.98 8.39
N LEU A 35 -7.37 5.27 8.10
CA LEU A 35 -7.22 6.33 9.08
C LEU A 35 -8.27 6.28 10.19
N ARG A 36 -9.51 5.89 9.86
CA ARG A 36 -10.55 5.67 10.86
C ARG A 36 -10.23 4.45 11.72
N SER A 37 -9.80 3.35 11.12
CA SER A 37 -9.40 2.12 11.84
C SER A 37 -8.27 2.42 12.84
N ALA A 38 -7.28 3.19 12.44
CA ALA A 38 -6.21 3.66 13.32
C ALA A 38 -6.75 4.37 14.58
N VAL A 39 -7.67 5.34 14.40
CA VAL A 39 -8.26 6.11 15.51
C VAL A 39 -9.16 5.26 16.39
N MET A 40 -9.85 4.28 15.82
CA MET A 40 -10.71 3.34 16.54
C MET A 40 -9.93 2.26 17.30
N GLY A 41 -8.58 2.27 17.24
CA GLY A 41 -7.73 1.31 17.92
C GLY A 41 -7.55 -0.03 17.19
N TYR A 42 -7.74 -0.04 15.86
CA TYR A 42 -7.50 -1.17 14.97
C TYR A 42 -6.19 -0.96 14.18
N PRO A 43 -5.02 -1.15 14.80
CA PRO A 43 -3.73 -0.78 14.21
C PRO A 43 -3.28 -1.74 13.10
N ASN A 44 -3.81 -2.96 13.05
CA ASN A 44 -3.53 -3.95 12.02
C ASN A 44 -4.71 -4.02 11.04
N TRP A 45 -4.59 -3.26 9.95
CA TRP A 45 -5.64 -3.12 8.95
C TRP A 45 -5.06 -3.16 7.53
N GLY A 46 -5.82 -3.67 6.58
CA GLY A 46 -5.51 -3.65 5.14
C GLY A 46 -6.75 -3.43 4.27
N SER A 47 -6.53 -3.34 2.97
CA SER A 47 -7.59 -3.26 1.97
C SER A 47 -7.37 -4.35 0.93
N ASP A 48 -8.47 -4.84 0.35
CA ASP A 48 -8.42 -5.67 -0.85
C ASP A 48 -7.79 -4.85 -1.99
N THR A 49 -6.49 -5.02 -2.21
CA THR A 49 -5.74 -4.17 -3.14
C THR A 49 -6.32 -4.28 -4.55
N CYS A 50 -6.57 -3.12 -5.16
CA CYS A 50 -7.25 -2.97 -6.46
C CYS A 50 -8.74 -3.34 -6.45
N GLY A 51 -9.35 -3.42 -5.26
CA GLY A 51 -10.77 -3.63 -5.02
C GLY A 51 -11.22 -5.10 -5.04
N TYR A 52 -12.29 -5.35 -4.30
CA TYR A 52 -13.01 -6.61 -4.25
C TYR A 52 -13.64 -6.96 -5.61
N ALA A 53 -13.44 -8.21 -6.04
CA ALA A 53 -13.63 -8.65 -7.42
C ALA A 53 -15.08 -8.55 -7.92
N ARG A 54 -15.24 -7.88 -9.09
CA ARG A 54 -16.29 -8.11 -10.13
C ARG A 54 -16.11 -7.24 -11.41
N ALA A 55 -15.34 -6.15 -11.35
CA ALA A 55 -15.09 -5.27 -12.51
C ALA A 55 -13.76 -5.57 -13.23
N SER A 56 -13.54 -4.99 -14.41
CA SER A 56 -12.23 -4.94 -15.08
C SER A 56 -11.18 -4.26 -14.20
N LEU A 57 -9.92 -4.66 -14.31
CA LEU A 57 -8.83 -4.00 -13.57
C LEU A 57 -8.40 -2.74 -14.33
N ASP A 58 -8.44 -1.58 -13.66
CA ASP A 58 -7.82 -0.37 -14.17
C ASP A 58 -6.33 -0.34 -13.73
N THR A 59 -5.44 -0.23 -14.72
CA THR A 59 -3.99 -0.33 -14.53
C THR A 59 -3.45 0.78 -13.63
N GLU A 60 -3.82 2.05 -13.86
CA GLU A 60 -3.33 3.17 -13.03
C GLU A 60 -3.88 3.06 -11.61
N LEU A 61 -5.19 2.83 -11.47
CA LEU A 61 -5.82 2.70 -10.16
C LEU A 61 -5.14 1.60 -9.33
N CYS A 62 -4.87 0.45 -9.95
CA CYS A 62 -4.24 -0.67 -9.25
C CYS A 62 -2.80 -0.34 -8.82
N MET A 63 -2.01 0.34 -9.65
CA MET A 63 -0.67 0.79 -9.25
C MET A 63 -0.70 1.80 -8.09
N ARG A 64 -1.64 2.77 -8.12
CA ARG A 64 -1.82 3.71 -7.00
C ARG A 64 -2.25 2.99 -5.71
N TRP A 65 -3.14 2.00 -5.84
CA TRP A 65 -3.58 1.18 -4.71
C TRP A 65 -2.45 0.33 -4.15
N LEU A 66 -1.57 -0.20 -5.01
CA LEU A 66 -0.37 -0.92 -4.58
C LEU A 66 0.58 -0.02 -3.78
N GLY A 67 0.77 1.22 -4.22
CA GLY A 67 1.50 2.23 -3.45
C GLY A 67 0.86 2.47 -2.08
N PHE A 68 -0.46 2.63 -2.02
CA PHE A 68 -1.20 2.77 -0.76
C PHE A 68 -1.02 1.54 0.14
N SER A 69 -1.23 0.32 -0.39
CA SER A 69 -1.14 -0.93 0.36
C SER A 69 0.26 -1.22 0.88
N CYS A 70 1.31 -0.74 0.19
CA CYS A 70 2.70 -0.80 0.69
C CYS A 70 2.85 -0.18 2.08
N PHE A 71 2.06 0.83 2.40
CA PHE A 71 2.07 1.55 3.67
C PHE A 71 0.80 1.29 4.49
N CYS A 72 0.14 0.16 4.24
CA CYS A 72 -0.81 -0.44 5.17
C CYS A 72 -0.08 -1.46 6.06
N PRO A 73 -0.55 -1.69 7.30
CA PRO A 73 -0.09 -2.83 8.12
C PRO A 73 -0.24 -4.19 7.43
N ILE A 74 -1.27 -4.34 6.59
CA ILE A 74 -1.53 -5.55 5.80
C ILE A 74 -1.55 -5.15 4.31
N MET A 75 -0.67 -5.78 3.52
CA MET A 75 -0.66 -5.70 2.06
C MET A 75 -1.15 -7.03 1.49
N GLU A 76 -2.40 -7.08 1.04
CA GLU A 76 -3.01 -8.29 0.48
C GLU A 76 -3.56 -8.05 -0.93
N VAL A 77 -3.64 -9.12 -1.73
CA VAL A 77 -4.21 -9.11 -3.08
C VAL A 77 -5.37 -10.10 -3.13
N GLY A 78 -6.59 -9.56 -3.19
CA GLY A 78 -7.83 -10.31 -3.34
C GLY A 78 -8.29 -11.05 -2.08
N PRO A 79 -9.61 -11.32 -1.97
CA PRO A 79 -10.08 -12.29 -0.99
C PRO A 79 -10.81 -13.49 -1.61
N THR A 80 -11.10 -13.49 -2.91
CA THR A 80 -11.95 -14.54 -3.53
C THR A 80 -11.18 -15.74 -4.05
N ARG A 81 -9.94 -15.55 -4.53
CA ARG A 81 -9.01 -16.63 -4.93
C ARG A 81 -7.57 -16.15 -4.75
N ASN A 82 -6.66 -17.06 -4.38
CA ASN A 82 -5.22 -16.81 -4.40
C ASN A 82 -4.74 -16.69 -5.86
N VAL A 83 -4.87 -15.50 -6.44
CA VAL A 83 -4.42 -15.20 -7.81
C VAL A 83 -3.39 -14.09 -7.77
N GLY A 84 -2.23 -14.34 -8.40
CA GLY A 84 -1.23 -13.30 -8.62
C GLY A 84 -1.62 -12.41 -9.80
N PHE A 85 -1.05 -11.20 -9.86
CA PHE A 85 -1.24 -10.28 -10.99
C PHE A 85 -0.76 -10.82 -12.35
N TRP A 86 -0.02 -11.94 -12.35
CA TRP A 86 0.44 -12.65 -13.55
C TRP A 86 -0.52 -13.72 -14.07
N ASN A 87 -1.66 -13.95 -13.39
CA ASN A 87 -2.66 -14.92 -13.79
C ASN A 87 -4.07 -14.53 -13.28
N LEU A 88 -4.50 -13.30 -13.59
CA LEU A 88 -5.82 -12.84 -13.17
C LEU A 88 -6.92 -13.55 -13.98
N PRO A 89 -8.03 -13.99 -13.34
CA PRO A 89 -9.14 -14.64 -14.02
C PRO A 89 -10.07 -13.65 -14.76
N ARG A 90 -9.57 -12.44 -15.03
CA ARG A 90 -10.27 -11.31 -15.67
C ARG A 90 -9.28 -10.55 -16.54
N GLU A 91 -9.76 -9.75 -17.48
CA GLU A 91 -8.89 -8.90 -18.31
C GLU A 91 -8.47 -7.60 -17.59
N PRO A 92 -7.21 -7.15 -17.77
CA PRO A 92 -6.11 -7.90 -18.36
C PRO A 92 -5.67 -9.08 -17.47
N SER A 93 -5.52 -10.27 -18.07
CA SER A 93 -5.03 -11.46 -17.33
C SER A 93 -3.56 -11.36 -16.93
N TYR A 94 -2.81 -10.50 -17.64
CA TYR A 94 -1.41 -10.15 -17.40
C TYR A 94 -1.19 -8.68 -17.80
N ASP A 95 -0.75 -7.84 -16.87
CA ASP A 95 -0.43 -6.43 -17.12
C ASP A 95 0.99 -6.12 -16.62
N THR A 96 1.86 -5.70 -17.53
CA THR A 96 3.27 -5.40 -17.24
C THR A 96 3.44 -4.30 -16.19
N ASN A 97 2.64 -3.23 -16.25
CA ASN A 97 2.74 -2.10 -15.34
C ASN A 97 2.30 -2.51 -13.92
N VAL A 98 1.19 -3.24 -13.81
CA VAL A 98 0.70 -3.73 -12.51
C VAL A 98 1.69 -4.70 -11.87
N ILE A 99 2.26 -5.63 -12.65
CA ILE A 99 3.26 -6.57 -12.15
C ILE A 99 4.54 -5.84 -11.74
N ALA A 100 4.96 -4.82 -12.49
CA ALA A 100 6.11 -3.99 -12.14
C ALA A 100 5.87 -3.22 -10.82
N ALA A 101 4.68 -2.62 -10.66
CA ALA A 101 4.31 -1.92 -9.43
C ALA A 101 4.21 -2.89 -8.25
N TRP A 102 3.67 -4.09 -8.46
CA TRP A 102 3.64 -5.14 -7.44
C TRP A 102 5.05 -5.50 -6.99
N ARG A 103 5.99 -5.72 -7.92
CA ARG A 103 7.39 -6.02 -7.59
C ARG A 103 8.02 -4.90 -6.76
N LEU A 104 7.87 -3.65 -7.19
CA LEU A 104 8.40 -2.47 -6.50
C LEU A 104 7.85 -2.37 -5.07
N TYR A 105 6.53 -2.28 -4.93
CA TYR A 105 5.88 -2.01 -3.66
C TYR A 105 5.90 -3.21 -2.71
N ALA A 106 5.77 -4.45 -3.20
CA ALA A 106 5.88 -5.62 -2.33
C ALA A 106 7.30 -5.78 -1.76
N ARG A 107 8.35 -5.49 -2.56
CA ARG A 107 9.74 -5.47 -2.05
C ARG A 107 9.95 -4.36 -1.05
N LEU A 108 9.43 -3.16 -1.30
CA LEU A 108 9.49 -2.04 -0.35
C LEU A 108 8.78 -2.38 0.96
N HIS A 109 7.56 -2.90 0.89
CA HIS A 109 6.80 -3.37 2.06
C HIS A 109 7.57 -4.45 2.85
N THR A 110 8.21 -5.39 2.14
CA THR A 110 9.05 -6.42 2.77
C THR A 110 10.28 -5.83 3.48
N ARG A 111 10.97 -4.86 2.87
CA ARG A 111 12.10 -4.16 3.51
C ARG A 111 11.69 -3.41 4.78
N LEU A 112 10.42 -3.00 4.86
CA LEU A 112 9.86 -2.31 6.01
C LEU A 112 9.36 -3.25 7.12
N MET A 113 9.44 -4.57 6.97
CA MET A 113 8.86 -5.52 7.92
C MET A 113 9.32 -5.32 9.36
N ASP A 114 10.62 -5.11 9.61
CA ASP A 114 11.15 -4.85 10.96
C ASP A 114 10.65 -3.51 11.53
N TYR A 115 10.54 -2.49 10.68
CA TYR A 115 9.98 -1.19 11.04
C TYR A 115 8.49 -1.29 11.39
N SER A 116 7.71 -2.00 10.56
CA SER A 116 6.29 -2.26 10.78
C SER A 116 6.06 -3.08 12.05
N TYR A 117 6.91 -4.06 12.32
CA TYR A 117 6.86 -4.87 13.54
C TYR A 117 7.13 -4.02 14.80
N ARG A 118 8.10 -3.11 14.75
CA ARG A 118 8.33 -2.13 15.83
C ARG A 118 7.10 -1.26 16.06
N CYS A 119 6.47 -0.76 15.00
CA CYS A 119 5.25 0.02 15.11
C CYS A 119 4.08 -0.80 15.68
N ALA A 120 3.98 -2.08 15.31
CA ALA A 120 2.97 -2.99 15.85
C ALA A 120 3.18 -3.29 17.35
N LYS A 121 4.43 -3.38 17.81
CA LYS A 121 4.76 -3.48 19.24
C LYS A 121 4.33 -2.22 19.99
N GLU A 122 4.67 -1.04 19.49
CA GLU A 122 4.24 0.23 20.08
C GLU A 122 2.71 0.30 20.16
N ALA A 123 2.01 -0.08 19.09
CA ALA A 123 0.55 -0.16 19.08
C ALA A 123 -0.02 -1.11 20.13
N ALA A 124 0.63 -2.25 20.37
CA ALA A 124 0.20 -3.22 21.38
C ALA A 124 0.48 -2.73 22.81
N GLU A 125 1.56 -1.97 23.01
CA GLU A 125 1.99 -1.47 24.33
C GLU A 125 1.17 -0.25 24.78
N ASN A 126 0.93 0.71 23.88
CA ASN A 126 0.34 2.01 24.25
C ASN A 126 -0.82 2.47 23.35
N GLY A 127 -1.23 1.68 22.35
CA GLY A 127 -2.34 2.00 21.46
C GLY A 127 -2.01 2.99 20.33
N THR A 128 -0.77 3.43 20.19
CA THR A 128 -0.35 4.33 19.09
C THR A 128 -0.50 3.61 17.75
N PRO A 129 -1.31 4.11 16.80
CA PRO A 129 -1.55 3.37 15.58
C PRO A 129 -0.32 3.36 14.66
N ILE A 130 -0.25 2.33 13.81
CA ILE A 130 0.80 2.22 12.79
C ILE A 130 0.60 3.30 11.73
N ALA A 131 -0.58 3.39 11.12
CA ALA A 131 -0.94 4.53 10.28
C ALA A 131 -1.48 5.67 11.17
N ARG A 132 -0.81 6.83 11.17
CA ARG A 132 -1.08 7.96 12.06
C ARG A 132 -1.64 9.13 11.24
N PRO A 133 -2.95 9.41 11.32
CA PRO A 133 -3.53 10.61 10.74
C PRO A 133 -2.81 11.86 11.25
N LEU A 134 -2.67 12.89 10.40
CA LEU A 134 -1.88 14.07 10.75
C LEU A 134 -2.36 14.80 12.01
N PHE A 135 -3.66 14.80 12.31
CA PHE A 135 -4.17 15.43 13.54
C PHE A 135 -3.69 14.73 14.83
N LEU A 136 -3.27 13.45 14.78
CA LEU A 136 -2.62 12.79 15.92
C LEU A 136 -1.15 13.21 16.07
N VAL A 137 -0.54 13.69 14.98
CA VAL A 137 0.87 14.12 14.94
C VAL A 137 0.98 15.59 15.33
N GLU A 138 0.09 16.43 14.78
CA GLU A 138 0.07 17.88 15.00
C GLU A 138 -1.36 18.38 15.21
N PRO A 139 -1.94 18.17 16.42
CA PRO A 139 -3.31 18.56 16.72
C PRO A 139 -3.53 20.08 16.70
N GLU A 140 -2.48 20.87 16.90
CA GLU A 140 -2.56 22.34 16.92
C GLU A 140 -2.58 22.97 15.51
N THR A 141 -2.32 22.18 14.46
CA THR A 141 -2.28 22.66 13.07
C THR A 141 -3.60 22.35 12.38
N LEU A 142 -4.34 23.38 11.94
CA LEU A 142 -5.63 23.21 11.23
C LEU A 142 -5.53 22.30 9.99
N ALA A 143 -4.45 22.41 9.22
CA ALA A 143 -4.22 21.59 8.03
C ALA A 143 -4.17 20.08 8.34
N SER A 144 -3.75 19.70 9.54
CA SER A 144 -3.70 18.31 10.01
C SER A 144 -5.09 17.70 10.21
N TRP A 145 -6.11 18.52 10.47
CA TRP A 145 -7.50 18.09 10.65
C TRP A 145 -8.28 17.97 9.36
N THR A 146 -7.95 18.79 8.35
CA THR A 146 -8.64 18.79 7.06
C THR A 146 -8.03 17.80 6.06
N ASN A 147 -6.78 17.39 6.26
CA ASN A 147 -6.10 16.41 5.43
C ASN A 147 -6.48 14.98 5.84
N TRP A 148 -7.39 14.38 5.07
CA TRP A 148 -7.90 13.02 5.33
C TRP A 148 -7.16 11.92 4.55
N TRP A 149 -6.22 12.27 3.67
CA TRP A 149 -5.54 11.30 2.80
C TRP A 149 -4.06 11.12 3.14
N THR A 150 -3.43 12.12 3.75
CA THR A 150 -2.02 12.07 4.15
C THR A 150 -1.91 11.54 5.58
N TYR A 151 -0.94 10.67 5.82
CA TYR A 151 -0.69 10.09 7.14
C TYR A 151 0.78 9.71 7.30
N LEU A 152 1.22 9.52 8.54
CA LEU A 152 2.50 8.85 8.79
C LEU A 152 2.30 7.34 8.87
N TYR A 153 3.14 6.56 8.20
CA TYR A 153 3.34 5.15 8.47
C TYR A 153 4.46 4.98 9.49
N GLY A 154 4.09 4.62 10.72
CA GLY A 154 4.92 4.78 11.91
C GLY A 154 5.24 6.27 12.17
N PRO A 155 6.34 6.59 12.87
CA PRO A 155 6.73 7.98 13.10
C PRO A 155 7.47 8.64 11.93
N ASP A 156 8.03 7.87 11.00
CA ASP A 156 9.14 8.36 10.15
C ASP A 156 8.81 8.50 8.66
N ILE A 157 7.74 7.89 8.18
CA ILE A 157 7.40 7.85 6.75
C ILE A 157 6.07 8.58 6.55
N LEU A 158 6.05 9.66 5.77
CA LEU A 158 4.84 10.38 5.39
C LEU A 158 4.36 9.91 4.02
N VAL A 159 3.10 9.54 3.93
CA VAL A 159 2.49 8.95 2.74
C VAL A 159 1.27 9.77 2.36
N SER A 160 1.15 10.15 1.09
CA SER A 160 0.00 10.90 0.55
C SER A 160 -0.51 10.22 -0.72
N PRO A 161 -1.36 9.18 -0.62
CA PRO A 161 -1.82 8.43 -1.79
C PRO A 161 -2.66 9.29 -2.74
N ILE A 162 -2.54 9.00 -4.04
CA ILE A 162 -3.35 9.63 -5.10
C ILE A 162 -4.44 8.64 -5.51
N TRP A 163 -5.71 9.03 -5.37
CA TRP A 163 -6.85 8.19 -5.74
C TRP A 163 -7.51 8.61 -7.07
N GLU A 164 -7.23 9.83 -7.53
CA GLU A 164 -7.77 10.42 -8.76
C GLU A 164 -6.94 9.94 -9.96
N LEU A 165 -7.62 9.36 -10.97
CA LEU A 165 -6.98 8.91 -12.20
C LEU A 165 -6.44 10.08 -13.03
N GLY A 166 -5.30 9.88 -13.70
CA GLY A 166 -4.63 10.89 -14.52
C GLY A 166 -3.98 12.03 -13.75
N LYS A 167 -4.05 12.03 -12.40
CA LYS A 167 -3.44 13.06 -11.58
C LYS A 167 -1.94 12.81 -11.40
N THR A 168 -1.11 13.73 -11.87
CA THR A 168 0.36 13.59 -11.90
C THR A 168 1.10 14.44 -10.87
N ASN A 169 0.38 15.13 -9.99
CA ASN A 169 0.95 15.92 -8.90
C ASN A 169 0.03 15.91 -7.68
N GLN A 170 0.58 16.22 -6.51
CA GLN A 170 -0.16 16.27 -5.26
C GLN A 170 0.42 17.35 -4.35
N GLU A 171 -0.46 18.11 -3.69
CA GLU A 171 -0.09 18.95 -2.56
C GLU A 171 -0.01 18.11 -1.28
N VAL A 172 1.11 18.23 -0.57
CA VAL A 172 1.41 17.46 0.65
C VAL A 172 1.87 18.41 1.75
N TYR A 173 1.12 18.45 2.86
CA TYR A 173 1.58 19.12 4.07
C TYR A 173 2.63 18.27 4.78
N LEU A 174 3.78 18.88 5.05
CA LEU A 174 4.89 18.26 5.77
C LEU A 174 4.84 18.70 7.24
N PRO A 175 4.70 17.79 8.21
CA PRO A 175 4.76 18.13 9.64
C PRO A 175 6.05 18.87 10.00
N LYS A 176 5.97 19.89 10.88
CA LYS A 176 7.10 20.70 11.37
C LYS A 176 8.06 19.89 12.24
N GLY A 177 9.25 20.46 12.44
CA GLY A 177 10.28 19.93 13.35
C GLY A 177 11.24 18.91 12.73
N HIS A 178 11.03 18.52 11.48
CA HIS A 178 11.86 17.55 10.76
C HIS A 178 12.23 18.04 9.37
N THR A 179 13.33 17.52 8.82
CA THR A 179 13.59 17.59 7.39
C THR A 179 13.04 16.34 6.72
N TRP A 180 12.24 16.54 5.68
CA TRP A 180 11.60 15.49 4.91
C TRP A 180 12.33 15.29 3.58
N VAL A 181 12.72 14.05 3.29
CA VAL A 181 13.34 13.66 2.03
C VAL A 181 12.28 13.03 1.16
N TYR A 182 12.05 13.58 -0.04
CA TYR A 182 11.13 12.98 -1.00
C TYR A 182 11.76 11.72 -1.60
N ALA A 183 11.08 10.58 -1.45
CA ALA A 183 11.66 9.26 -1.74
C ALA A 183 12.00 9.01 -3.22
N TRP A 184 11.37 9.76 -4.13
CA TRP A 184 11.53 9.55 -5.57
C TRP A 184 12.70 10.32 -6.20
N ASP A 185 13.04 11.50 -5.70
CA ASP A 185 14.12 12.33 -6.27
C ASP A 185 15.18 12.73 -5.24
N GLY A 186 15.01 12.35 -3.97
CA GLY A 186 15.93 12.65 -2.88
C GLY A 186 15.90 14.11 -2.42
N LYS A 187 14.99 14.94 -2.94
CA LYS A 187 14.92 16.35 -2.58
C LYS A 187 14.49 16.54 -1.13
N GLU A 188 15.19 17.44 -0.45
CA GLU A 188 14.93 17.77 0.94
C GLU A 188 13.99 18.97 1.06
N TYR A 189 13.07 18.88 2.03
CA TYR A 189 12.11 19.90 2.36
C TYR A 189 12.08 20.11 3.87
N ALA A 190 12.07 21.37 4.32
CA ALA A 190 11.80 21.65 5.73
C ALA A 190 10.34 21.31 6.06
N GLY A 191 10.07 20.80 7.26
CA GLY A 191 8.71 20.64 7.76
C GLY A 191 7.97 21.97 7.98
N GLY A 192 6.68 21.90 8.26
CA GLY A 192 5.81 23.03 8.55
C GLY A 192 5.27 23.76 7.32
N GLN A 193 5.39 23.17 6.14
CA GLN A 193 4.97 23.75 4.87
C GLN A 193 4.20 22.74 4.02
N THR A 194 3.41 23.26 3.07
CA THR A 194 2.81 22.45 2.02
C THR A 194 3.67 22.53 0.76
N VAL A 195 3.95 21.39 0.15
CA VAL A 195 4.74 21.29 -1.07
C VAL A 195 3.92 20.63 -2.17
N THR A 196 4.13 21.04 -3.41
CA THR A 196 3.60 20.33 -4.59
C THR A 196 4.70 19.42 -5.12
N VAL A 197 4.42 18.14 -5.25
CA VAL A 197 5.35 17.15 -5.82
C VAL A 197 4.73 16.45 -7.03
N MET A 198 5.59 16.08 -7.98
CA MET A 198 5.22 15.26 -9.12
C MET A 198 5.16 13.78 -8.72
N ALA A 199 4.20 13.07 -9.28
CA ALA A 199 4.02 11.63 -9.07
C ALA A 199 3.51 10.99 -10.37
N GLU A 200 4.40 10.28 -11.07
CA GLU A 200 4.04 9.47 -12.23
C GLU A 200 2.96 8.43 -11.88
N SER A 201 2.32 7.81 -12.87
CA SER A 201 1.17 6.90 -12.68
C SER A 201 1.41 5.75 -11.69
N HIS A 202 2.65 5.26 -11.59
CA HIS A 202 3.05 4.18 -10.68
C HIS A 202 3.48 4.67 -9.29
N GLN A 203 3.63 5.99 -9.09
CA GLN A 203 4.18 6.57 -7.88
C GLN A 203 3.07 6.91 -6.88
N ILE A 204 3.42 7.10 -5.62
CA ILE A 204 2.62 7.93 -4.70
C ILE A 204 3.60 8.82 -3.93
N PRO A 205 3.20 10.03 -3.52
CA PRO A 205 4.05 10.86 -2.69
C PRO A 205 4.45 10.16 -1.39
N ILE A 206 5.75 9.96 -1.20
CA ILE A 206 6.35 9.35 -0.02
C ILE A 206 7.51 10.24 0.42
N PHE A 207 7.49 10.65 1.70
CA PHE A 207 8.60 11.34 2.32
C PHE A 207 9.10 10.55 3.52
N VAL A 208 10.40 10.65 3.78
CA VAL A 208 11.04 10.00 4.92
C VAL A 208 11.72 11.08 5.74
N ARG A 209 11.60 11.02 7.07
CA ARG A 209 12.37 11.91 7.95
C ARG A 209 13.85 11.63 7.76
N LYS A 210 14.63 12.67 7.47
CA LYS A 210 16.08 12.57 7.25
C LYS A 210 16.79 11.91 8.44
N GLU A 211 16.31 12.15 9.66
CA GLU A 211 16.91 11.68 10.89
C GLU A 211 16.54 10.22 11.25
N SER A 212 15.59 9.60 10.52
CA SER A 212 15.11 8.25 10.82
C SER A 212 16.09 7.13 10.47
N GLY A 213 17.07 7.41 9.59
CA GLY A 213 17.99 6.41 9.05
C GLY A 213 17.37 5.40 8.09
N ILE A 214 16.08 5.56 7.73
CA ILE A 214 15.42 4.70 6.74
C ILE A 214 15.93 5.04 5.34
N ILE A 215 16.37 4.02 4.60
CA ILE A 215 16.90 4.16 3.24
C ILE A 215 16.07 3.29 2.31
N PHE A 216 15.36 3.91 1.36
CA PHE A 216 14.59 3.19 0.34
C PHE A 216 15.40 2.80 -0.88
N GLY A 217 16.57 3.40 -1.09
CA GLY A 217 17.33 3.26 -2.33
C GLY A 217 16.69 4.07 -3.47
N ASP A 218 17.07 3.76 -4.70
CA ASP A 218 16.54 4.43 -5.89
C ASP A 218 15.26 3.73 -6.37
N LEU A 219 14.10 4.31 -6.02
CA LEU A 219 12.80 3.77 -6.38
C LEU A 219 12.52 3.84 -7.90
N ASN A 220 13.12 4.80 -8.63
CA ASN A 220 12.97 4.87 -10.08
C ASN A 220 13.74 3.74 -10.76
N ALA A 221 14.97 3.47 -10.32
CA ALA A 221 15.75 2.35 -10.83
C ALA A 221 15.07 0.99 -10.52
N GLU A 222 14.48 0.84 -9.33
CA GLU A 222 13.71 -0.37 -8.99
C GLU A 222 12.44 -0.53 -9.84
N TRP A 223 11.76 0.58 -10.17
CA TRP A 223 10.63 0.58 -11.11
C TRP A 223 11.09 0.12 -12.51
N GLU A 224 12.14 0.72 -13.07
CA GLU A 224 12.66 0.39 -14.39
C GLU A 224 13.09 -1.09 -14.48
N GLU A 225 13.79 -1.59 -13.46
CA GLU A 225 14.16 -3.01 -13.36
C GLU A 225 12.92 -3.90 -13.30
N SER A 226 11.94 -3.53 -12.48
CA SER A 226 10.70 -4.28 -12.34
C SER A 226 9.89 -4.33 -13.63
N PHE A 227 9.81 -3.21 -14.35
CA PHE A 227 9.15 -3.10 -15.65
C PHE A 227 9.84 -3.96 -16.71
N ARG A 228 11.18 -3.92 -16.78
CA ARG A 228 11.97 -4.75 -17.71
C ARG A 228 11.73 -6.25 -17.47
N VAL A 229 11.70 -6.69 -16.20
CA VAL A 229 11.42 -8.08 -15.84
C VAL A 229 9.97 -8.45 -16.17
N ALA A 230 8.99 -7.62 -15.79
CA ALA A 230 7.57 -7.87 -16.06
C ALA A 230 7.23 -7.91 -17.55
N SER A 231 7.99 -7.17 -18.39
CA SER A 231 7.82 -7.17 -19.84
C SER A 231 8.19 -8.51 -20.49
N GLN A 232 8.96 -9.35 -19.78
CA GLN A 232 9.34 -10.69 -20.24
C GLN A 232 8.42 -11.72 -19.59
N ARG A 233 7.27 -11.99 -20.21
CA ARG A 233 6.33 -12.99 -19.70
C ARG A 233 7.02 -14.37 -19.63
N PRO A 234 7.10 -15.00 -18.44
CA PRO A 234 7.76 -16.28 -18.31
C PRO A 234 6.99 -17.35 -19.08
N ASN A 235 7.72 -18.24 -19.75
CA ASN A 235 7.12 -19.44 -20.33
C ASN A 235 6.91 -20.48 -19.23
N LEU A 236 5.65 -20.67 -18.81
CA LEU A 236 5.28 -21.59 -17.75
C LEU A 236 4.89 -22.98 -18.25
N SER A 237 5.01 -23.27 -19.56
CA SER A 237 4.52 -24.53 -20.13
C SER A 237 5.11 -25.79 -19.49
N ILE A 238 6.39 -25.74 -19.12
CA ILE A 238 7.08 -26.84 -18.42
C ILE A 238 6.49 -27.03 -17.02
N LEU A 239 6.36 -25.94 -16.25
CA LEU A 239 5.82 -25.99 -14.90
C LEU A 239 4.34 -26.44 -14.89
N ASP A 240 3.55 -25.95 -15.84
CA ASP A 240 2.15 -26.36 -16.01
C ASP A 240 2.04 -27.86 -16.34
N ALA A 241 2.95 -28.39 -17.18
CA ALA A 241 3.00 -29.82 -17.48
C ALA A 241 3.41 -30.66 -16.26
N GLU A 242 4.38 -30.20 -15.46
CA GLU A 242 4.79 -30.84 -14.22
C GLU A 242 3.65 -30.90 -13.19
N VAL A 243 2.94 -29.79 -13.00
CA VAL A 243 1.79 -29.69 -12.10
C VAL A 243 0.66 -30.62 -12.56
N ARG A 244 0.32 -30.61 -13.86
CA ARG A 244 -0.68 -31.55 -14.42
C ARG A 244 -0.30 -32.99 -14.20
N GLY A 245 0.96 -33.35 -14.50
CA GLY A 245 1.46 -34.71 -14.27
C GLY A 245 1.44 -35.10 -12.78
N TRP A 246 1.66 -34.15 -11.86
CA TRP A 246 1.52 -34.39 -10.44
C TRP A 246 0.06 -34.71 -10.05
N PHE A 247 -0.91 -33.90 -10.50
CA PHE A 247 -2.33 -34.16 -10.25
C PHE A 247 -2.80 -35.50 -10.85
N GLU A 248 -2.34 -35.84 -12.06
CA GLU A 248 -2.66 -37.13 -12.69
C GLU A 248 -2.10 -38.33 -11.92
N ARG A 249 -0.94 -38.19 -11.26
CA ARG A 249 -0.32 -39.26 -10.47
C ARG A 249 -0.91 -39.42 -9.07
N PHE A 250 -1.33 -38.32 -8.44
CA PHE A 250 -1.62 -38.31 -7.00
C PHE A 250 -3.07 -37.94 -6.63
N CYS A 251 -3.89 -37.51 -7.60
CA CYS A 251 -5.28 -37.12 -7.34
C CYS A 251 -6.30 -37.91 -8.17
N ARG A 252 -5.95 -39.11 -8.66
CA ARG A 252 -6.83 -39.92 -9.52
C ARG A 252 -7.76 -40.90 -8.79
N ASP A 253 -7.75 -40.97 -7.46
CA ASP A 253 -8.61 -41.88 -6.70
C ASP A 253 -9.44 -41.14 -5.64
N GLU A 254 -10.53 -40.48 -6.07
CA GLU A 254 -11.79 -40.27 -5.33
C GLU A 254 -12.97 -40.19 -6.32
#